data_AF-A0A0N8TTJ7-F1
#
_entry.id   AF-A0A0N8TTJ7-F1
#
_cell.length_a   1.000
_cell.length_b   1.000
_cell.length_c   1.000
_cell.angle_alpha   90.00
_cell.angle_beta   90.00
_cell.angle_gamma   90.00
#
_symmetry.space_group_name_H-M   'P 1'
#
loop_
_entity.id
_entity.type
_entity.pdbx_description
1 polymer ?
#
loop_
_entity_poly.entity_id
_entity_poly.type
_entity_poly.pdbx_seq_one_letter_code
_entity_poly.pdbx_strand_id
1 'polypeptide(L)'
;MRGFTLVELIITLVILGILSVTAVPKFLGSSTEQAYSYRDRVLNALRTVQLRAMQNTATSSCHKLYISPTLVAGPEPETCAGGPSTKNSEHLVVEINTGRSDVRFNALDSNGNTFSQINFDPLGRADQNCAVFCKIDLGLAAVCISGEGLIYACP
;
A
#
# COMPACT_ATOMS: atom_id res chain seq x y z
N MET A 1 12.07 -41.59 -35.58
CA MET A 1 12.27 -40.33 -34.81
C MET A 1 12.12 -39.19 -35.79
N ARG A 2 11.07 -38.37 -35.67
CA ARG A 2 10.90 -37.18 -36.52
C ARG A 2 11.76 -36.09 -35.89
N GLY A 3 12.92 -35.83 -36.49
CA GLY A 3 13.79 -34.73 -36.12
C GLY A 3 13.19 -33.40 -36.58
N PHE A 4 13.35 -32.36 -35.76
CA PHE A 4 13.10 -30.99 -36.17
C PHE A 4 13.91 -30.65 -37.42
N THR A 5 13.31 -29.88 -38.34
CA THR A 5 14.07 -29.36 -39.49
C THR A 5 14.97 -28.20 -39.06
N LEU A 6 16.05 -27.94 -39.81
CA LEU A 6 16.96 -26.83 -39.52
C LEU A 6 16.22 -25.48 -39.46
N VAL A 7 15.25 -25.28 -40.35
CA VAL A 7 14.44 -24.05 -40.40
C VAL A 7 13.56 -23.92 -39.15
N GLU A 8 12.97 -25.02 -38.70
CA GLU A 8 12.11 -25.05 -37.51
C GLU A 8 12.91 -24.72 -36.23
N LEU A 9 14.16 -25.21 -36.15
CA LEU A 9 15.07 -24.85 -35.05
C LEU A 9 15.42 -23.35 -35.05
N ILE A 10 15.68 -22.75 -36.21
CA ILE A 10 16.02 -21.33 -36.29
C ILE A 10 14.83 -20.46 -35.87
N ILE A 11 13.63 -20.76 -36.38
CA ILE A 11 12.43 -20.00 -36.07
C ILE A 11 12.11 -20.07 -34.56
N THR A 12 12.25 -21.25 -33.95
CA THR A 12 12.03 -21.40 -32.49
C THR A 12 13.04 -20.61 -31.66
N LEU A 13 14.32 -20.59 -32.04
CA LEU A 13 15.34 -19.77 -31.38
C LEU A 13 15.06 -18.27 -31.52
N VAL A 14 14.60 -17.82 -32.69
CA VAL A 14 14.21 -16.42 -32.91
C VAL A 14 13.01 -16.04 -32.03
N ILE A 15 11.98 -16.89 -31.98
CA ILE A 15 10.79 -16.65 -31.14
C ILE A 15 11.18 -16.61 -29.66
N LEU A 16 11.99 -17.57 -29.19
CA LEU A 16 12.48 -17.58 -27.80
C LEU A 16 13.35 -16.37 -27.48
N GLY A 17 14.16 -15.90 -28.43
CA GLY A 17 14.92 -14.66 -28.31
C GLY A 17 14.03 -13.45 -28.04
N ILE A 18 13.00 -13.25 -28.86
CA ILE A 18 12.06 -12.12 -28.70
C ILE A 18 11.29 -12.22 -27.37
N LEU A 19 10.83 -13.42 -27.00
CA LEU A 19 10.14 -13.64 -25.73
C LEU A 19 11.05 -13.39 -24.52
N SER A 20 12.32 -13.77 -24.59
CA SER A 20 13.26 -13.57 -23.48
C SER A 20 13.47 -12.09 -23.16
N VAL A 21 13.64 -11.24 -24.18
CA VAL A 21 13.87 -9.79 -24.01
C VAL A 21 12.65 -9.09 -23.42
N THR A 22 11.45 -9.63 -23.62
CA THR A 22 10.20 -9.02 -23.11
C THR A 22 9.73 -9.61 -21.78
N ALA A 23 9.91 -10.92 -21.56
CA ALA A 23 9.45 -11.60 -20.35
C ALA A 23 10.41 -11.42 -19.16
N VAL A 24 11.72 -11.42 -19.40
CA VAL A 24 12.74 -11.34 -18.32
C VAL A 24 12.65 -10.03 -17.53
N PRO A 25 12.57 -8.83 -18.15
CA PRO A 25 12.45 -7.58 -17.41
C PRO A 25 11.17 -7.50 -16.59
N LYS A 26 10.05 -8.03 -17.09
CA LYS A 26 8.78 -8.07 -16.34
C LYS A 26 8.81 -9.02 -15.15
N PHE A 27 9.55 -10.11 -15.24
CA PHE A 27 9.74 -11.03 -14.12
C PHE A 27 10.67 -10.45 -13.04
N LEU A 28 11.72 -9.74 -13.44
CA LEU A 28 12.74 -9.22 -12.51
C LEU A 28 12.43 -7.80 -11.97
N GLY A 29 11.73 -6.95 -12.74
CA GLY A 29 11.52 -5.54 -12.43
C GLY A 29 10.38 -5.21 -11.46
N SER A 30 9.72 -6.21 -10.88
CA SER A 30 8.45 -5.99 -10.18
C SER A 30 8.57 -5.36 -8.78
N SER A 31 9.74 -5.38 -8.13
CA SER A 31 9.87 -4.88 -6.75
C SER A 31 9.70 -3.36 -6.63
N THR A 32 10.19 -2.59 -7.61
CA THR A 32 10.04 -1.13 -7.65
C THR A 32 8.59 -0.74 -7.96
N GLU A 33 7.97 -1.37 -8.96
CA GLU A 33 6.57 -1.12 -9.36
C GLU A 33 5.58 -1.43 -8.22
N GLN A 34 5.87 -2.45 -7.41
CA GLN A 34 5.03 -2.83 -6.28
C GLN A 34 4.99 -1.77 -5.19
N ALA A 35 6.12 -1.14 -4.84
CA ALA A 35 6.15 -0.11 -3.79
C ALA A 35 5.26 1.11 -4.15
N TYR A 36 5.28 1.56 -5.40
CA TYR A 36 4.42 2.64 -5.88
C TYR A 36 2.94 2.23 -5.92
N SER A 37 2.63 1.01 -6.38
CA SER A 37 1.27 0.47 -6.38
C SER A 37 0.70 0.37 -4.96
N TYR A 38 1.49 -0.13 -3.99
CA TYR A 38 1.09 -0.19 -2.59
C TYR A 38 0.93 1.21 -1.98
N ARG A 39 1.84 2.16 -2.29
CA ARG A 39 1.71 3.56 -1.88
C ARG A 39 0.37 4.15 -2.32
N ASP A 40 0.00 3.98 -3.59
CA ASP A 40 -1.22 4.58 -4.14
C ASP A 40 -2.49 3.96 -3.53
N ARG A 41 -2.46 2.65 -3.23
CA ARG A 41 -3.53 1.97 -2.47
C ARG A 41 -3.66 2.53 -1.06
N VAL A 42 -2.55 2.70 -0.34
CA VAL A 42 -2.54 3.30 1.02
C VAL A 42 -3.05 4.75 0.96
N LEU A 43 -2.63 5.53 -0.05
CA LEU A 43 -3.09 6.89 -0.26
C LEU A 43 -4.62 6.95 -0.41
N ASN A 44 -5.19 6.06 -1.21
CA ASN A 44 -6.63 5.98 -1.41
C ASN A 44 -7.38 5.52 -0.14
N ALA A 45 -6.83 4.53 0.57
CA ALA A 45 -7.41 4.04 1.82
C ALA A 45 -7.46 5.15 2.89
N LEU A 46 -6.35 5.86 3.11
CA LEU A 46 -6.28 6.97 4.07
C LEU A 46 -7.26 8.09 3.73
N ARG A 47 -7.32 8.52 2.47
CA ARG A 47 -8.27 9.55 2.01
C ARG A 47 -9.72 9.11 2.17
N THR A 48 -10.01 7.84 1.92
CA THR A 48 -11.35 7.28 2.11
C THR A 48 -11.76 7.35 3.58
N VAL A 49 -10.88 6.94 4.50
CA VAL A 49 -11.15 7.01 5.95
C VAL A 49 -11.26 8.46 6.44
N GLN A 50 -10.41 9.36 5.93
CA GLN A 50 -10.50 10.79 6.23
C GLN A 50 -11.85 11.39 5.77
N LEU A 51 -12.31 11.05 4.57
CA LEU A 51 -13.61 11.50 4.07
C LEU A 51 -14.75 10.93 4.92
N ARG A 52 -14.67 9.66 5.33
CA ARG A 52 -15.66 9.06 6.25
C ARG A 52 -15.70 9.79 7.59
N ALA A 53 -14.55 10.23 8.10
CA ALA A 53 -14.47 11.02 9.33
C ALA A 53 -15.22 12.35 9.23
N MET A 54 -15.09 13.04 8.10
CA MET A 54 -15.79 14.29 7.85
C MET A 54 -17.29 14.11 7.57
N GLN A 55 -17.71 12.94 7.07
CA GLN A 55 -19.13 12.65 6.78
C GLN A 55 -19.88 12.10 8.00
N ASN A 56 -19.20 11.37 8.89
CA ASN A 56 -19.79 10.76 10.07
C ASN A 56 -19.06 11.24 11.34
N THR A 57 -19.58 12.32 11.92
CA THR A 57 -19.03 13.01 13.08
C THR A 57 -19.60 12.52 14.41
N ALA A 58 -20.31 11.39 14.42
CA ALA A 58 -20.87 10.85 15.65
C ALA A 58 -19.73 10.41 16.60
N THR A 59 -19.87 10.69 17.89
CA THR A 59 -18.84 10.40 18.92
C THR A 59 -18.56 8.91 19.10
N SER A 60 -19.42 8.04 18.60
CA SER A 60 -19.26 6.58 18.58
C SER A 60 -18.54 6.06 17.33
N SER A 61 -18.28 6.91 16.33
CA SER A 61 -17.68 6.50 15.05
C SER A 61 -16.17 6.55 15.11
N CYS A 62 -15.52 5.49 14.63
CA CYS A 62 -14.07 5.35 14.63
C CYS A 62 -13.53 5.32 13.21
N HIS A 63 -12.66 6.27 12.87
CA HIS A 63 -12.06 6.38 11.55
C HIS A 63 -10.57 6.09 11.66
N LYS A 64 -10.28 4.87 12.14
CA LYS A 64 -8.93 4.40 12.47
C LYS A 64 -8.44 3.38 11.44
N LEU A 65 -7.17 3.50 11.07
CA LEU A 65 -6.43 2.48 10.35
C LEU A 65 -5.28 1.97 11.21
N TYR A 66 -5.11 0.66 11.22
CA TYR A 66 -3.95 -0.01 11.79
C TYR A 66 -2.91 -0.23 10.70
N ILE A 67 -1.65 -0.04 11.06
CA ILE A 67 -0.50 -0.13 10.17
C ILE A 67 0.46 -1.16 10.77
N SER A 68 0.59 -2.27 10.07
CA SER A 68 1.54 -3.34 10.33
C SER A 68 2.48 -3.46 9.12
N PRO A 69 3.65 -4.11 9.24
CA PRO A 69 4.62 -4.21 8.15
C PRO A 69 4.06 -4.77 6.83
N THR A 70 3.01 -5.58 6.88
CA THR A 70 2.41 -6.22 5.71
C THR A 70 0.93 -5.90 5.52
N LEU A 71 0.33 -5.08 6.39
CA LEU A 71 -1.11 -4.84 6.37
C LEU A 71 -1.44 -3.43 6.85
N VAL A 72 -2.17 -2.68 6.03
CA VAL A 72 -2.89 -1.47 6.43
C VAL A 72 -4.38 -1.75 6.32
N ALA A 73 -5.09 -1.74 7.44
CA ALA A 73 -6.53 -2.03 7.45
C ALA A 73 -7.25 -1.39 8.65
N GLY A 74 -8.54 -1.12 8.47
CA GLY A 74 -9.44 -0.70 9.54
C GLY A 74 -10.00 -1.88 10.33
N PRO A 75 -10.66 -1.61 11.48
CA PRO A 75 -11.37 -2.63 12.25
C PRO A 75 -12.66 -3.08 11.54
N GLU A 76 -13.11 -4.30 11.84
CA GLU A 76 -14.39 -4.82 11.37
C GLU A 76 -15.17 -5.48 12.52
N PRO A 77 -16.39 -5.01 12.84
CA PRO A 77 -17.05 -3.82 12.28
C PRO A 77 -16.28 -2.52 12.60
N GLU A 78 -16.55 -1.42 11.86
CA GLU A 78 -15.95 -0.08 12.06
C GLU A 78 -16.30 0.50 13.45
N THR A 79 -15.67 -0.07 14.47
CA THR A 79 -15.79 0.32 15.87
C THR A 79 -14.41 0.68 16.37
N CYS A 80 -14.33 1.47 17.44
CA CYS A 80 -13.03 1.73 18.08
C CYS A 80 -12.47 0.53 18.85
N ALA A 81 -13.17 -0.61 18.81
CA ALA A 81 -12.75 -1.86 19.41
C ALA A 81 -12.31 -2.85 18.33
N GLY A 82 -11.29 -3.65 18.62
CA GLY A 82 -10.74 -4.64 17.68
C GLY A 82 -9.48 -4.19 16.96
N GLY A 83 -8.96 -5.05 16.08
CA GLY A 83 -7.73 -4.86 15.33
C GLY A 83 -7.96 -4.81 13.82
N PRO A 84 -6.88 -4.74 13.01
CA PRO A 84 -7.00 -4.75 11.55
C PRO A 84 -7.73 -6.01 11.05
N SER A 85 -8.68 -5.83 10.13
CA SER A 85 -9.39 -6.95 9.47
C SER A 85 -9.16 -6.91 7.96
N THR A 86 -8.76 -8.04 7.38
CA THR A 86 -8.70 -8.23 5.92
C THR A 86 -10.08 -8.47 5.29
N LYS A 87 -11.12 -8.68 6.10
CA LYS A 87 -12.50 -8.88 5.64
C LYS A 87 -13.26 -7.56 5.44
N ASN A 88 -12.63 -6.42 5.73
CA ASN A 88 -13.20 -5.10 5.52
C ASN A 88 -13.39 -4.81 4.01
N SER A 89 -14.01 -3.69 3.68
CA SER A 89 -14.13 -3.21 2.30
C SER A 89 -12.76 -3.15 1.63
N GLU A 90 -12.65 -3.67 0.40
CA GLU A 90 -11.38 -3.77 -0.36
C GLU A 90 -10.58 -2.44 -0.39
N HIS A 91 -11.28 -1.32 -0.53
CA HIS A 91 -10.72 0.03 -0.62
C HIS A 91 -10.09 0.53 0.69
N LEU A 92 -10.25 -0.21 1.79
CA LEU A 92 -9.70 0.07 3.11
C LEU A 92 -8.65 -0.95 3.54
N VAL A 93 -8.42 -1.99 2.73
CA VAL A 93 -7.49 -3.07 3.03
C VAL A 93 -6.34 -3.04 2.04
N VAL A 94 -5.13 -2.82 2.55
CA VAL A 94 -3.90 -2.92 1.77
C VAL A 94 -3.02 -3.98 2.38
N GLU A 95 -3.01 -5.15 1.77
CA GLU A 95 -2.20 -6.29 2.19
C GLU A 95 -1.04 -6.50 1.22
N ILE A 96 0.17 -6.67 1.77
CA ILE A 96 1.36 -7.03 1.01
C ILE A 96 1.48 -8.56 0.99
N ASN A 97 1.54 -9.13 -0.22
CA ASN A 97 1.82 -10.55 -0.38
C ASN A 97 3.34 -10.78 -0.32
N THR A 98 3.82 -11.24 0.83
CA THR A 98 5.26 -11.49 1.08
C THR A 98 5.86 -12.62 0.24
N GLY A 99 5.03 -13.44 -0.43
CA GLY A 99 5.49 -14.43 -1.41
C GLY A 99 5.82 -13.84 -2.78
N ARG A 100 5.45 -12.57 -3.04
CA ARG A 100 5.68 -11.87 -4.31
C ARG A 100 6.40 -10.53 -4.17
N SER A 101 6.50 -10.02 -2.94
CA SER A 101 7.05 -8.70 -2.62
C SER A 101 7.88 -8.75 -1.34
N ASP A 102 8.97 -7.99 -1.29
CA ASP A 102 9.75 -7.75 -0.06
C ASP A 102 9.47 -6.36 0.55
N VAL A 103 8.53 -5.61 -0.04
CA VAL A 103 8.12 -4.29 0.46
C VAL A 103 7.51 -4.44 1.86
N ARG A 104 7.82 -3.51 2.76
CA ARG A 104 7.22 -3.44 4.10
C ARG A 104 6.80 -2.03 4.41
N PHE A 105 5.66 -1.89 5.08
CA PHE A 105 5.22 -0.61 5.64
C PHE A 105 6.02 -0.28 6.90
N ASN A 106 6.46 0.97 7.01
CA ASN A 106 7.04 1.51 8.21
C ASN A 106 6.46 2.92 8.48
N ALA A 107 5.54 3.02 9.43
CA ALA A 107 4.90 4.27 9.80
C ALA A 107 5.76 5.02 10.81
N LEU A 108 6.15 6.25 10.48
CA LEU A 108 7.11 7.09 11.23
C LEU A 108 6.51 8.46 11.51
N ASP A 109 6.55 8.89 12.76
CA ASP A 109 6.17 10.25 13.17
C ASP A 109 7.24 11.29 12.78
N SER A 110 7.04 12.55 13.16
CA SER A 110 7.99 13.65 12.89
C SER A 110 9.34 13.50 13.59
N ASN A 111 9.43 12.65 14.62
CA ASN A 111 10.65 12.38 15.38
C ASN A 111 11.33 11.07 14.93
N GLY A 112 10.74 10.35 13.97
CA GLY A 112 11.23 9.04 13.51
C GLY A 112 10.82 7.87 14.41
N ASN A 113 9.88 8.06 15.35
CA ASN A 113 9.34 6.96 16.12
C ASN A 113 8.30 6.20 15.30
N THR A 114 8.26 4.88 15.49
CA THR A 114 7.28 4.04 14.82
C THR A 114 5.91 4.12 15.47
N PHE A 115 4.85 4.22 14.68
CA PHE A 115 3.47 4.08 15.16
C PHE A 115 2.72 3.02 14.34
N SER A 116 1.68 2.43 14.95
CA SER A 116 0.92 1.32 14.34
C SER A 116 -0.55 1.66 14.11
N GLN A 117 -0.96 2.89 14.39
CA GLN A 117 -2.33 3.34 14.19
C GLN A 117 -2.40 4.83 13.86
N ILE A 118 -3.32 5.17 12.97
CA ILE A 118 -3.69 6.54 12.64
C ILE A 118 -5.22 6.66 12.72
N ASN A 119 -5.69 7.73 13.32
CA ASN A 119 -7.11 8.06 13.38
C ASN A 119 -7.33 9.46 12.80
N PHE A 120 -8.51 9.68 12.21
CA PHE A 120 -8.93 10.99 11.74
C PHE A 120 -10.06 11.55 12.59
N ASP A 121 -9.96 12.84 12.91
CA ASP A 121 -11.02 13.56 13.59
C ASP A 121 -12.13 14.01 12.61
N PRO A 122 -13.27 14.53 13.10
CA PRO A 122 -14.35 15.04 12.26
C PRO A 122 -13.98 16.20 11.31
N LEU A 123 -12.82 16.84 11.52
CA LEU A 123 -12.29 17.90 10.65
C LEU A 123 -11.30 17.33 9.60
N GLY A 124 -11.11 16.01 9.58
CA GLY A 124 -10.19 15.33 8.68
C GLY A 124 -8.73 15.45 9.09
N ARG A 125 -8.42 15.90 10.31
CA ARG A 125 -7.05 15.98 10.82
C ARG A 125 -6.61 14.64 11.38
N ALA A 126 -5.34 14.32 11.17
CA ALA A 126 -4.76 13.11 11.73
C ALA A 126 -4.49 13.29 13.24
N ASP A 127 -4.56 12.20 13.99
CA ASP A 127 -4.30 12.16 15.44
C ASP A 127 -2.85 12.55 15.81
N GLN A 128 -2.57 12.68 17.11
CA GLN A 128 -1.33 13.13 17.76
C GLN A 128 -0.04 12.51 17.18
N ASN A 129 -0.09 11.27 16.68
CA ASN A 129 1.06 10.61 16.02
C ASN A 129 1.54 11.34 14.75
N CYS A 130 0.70 12.21 14.18
CA CYS A 130 0.94 12.97 12.96
C CYS A 130 0.75 14.49 13.18
N ALA A 131 0.95 15.01 14.40
CA ALA A 131 0.64 16.40 14.76
C ALA A 131 1.33 17.48 13.91
N VAL A 132 2.53 17.22 13.39
CA VAL A 132 3.23 18.11 12.45
C VAL A 132 3.29 17.46 11.08
N PHE A 133 3.89 16.28 11.03
CA PHE A 133 4.07 15.48 9.84
C PHE A 133 4.34 14.03 10.24
N CYS A 134 3.85 13.09 9.44
CA CYS A 134 4.22 11.68 9.53
C CYS A 134 4.29 11.07 8.14
N LYS A 135 4.96 9.93 8.01
CA LYS A 135 5.03 9.17 6.76
C LYS A 135 4.83 7.69 6.96
N ILE A 136 4.21 7.04 5.98
CA ILE A 136 4.19 5.58 5.83
C ILE A 136 5.20 5.25 4.73
N ASP A 137 6.34 4.74 5.14
CA ASP A 137 7.49 4.43 4.30
C ASP A 137 7.40 3.00 3.75
N LEU A 138 7.69 2.84 2.46
CA LEU A 138 7.77 1.57 1.75
C LEU A 138 9.16 1.37 1.11
N GLY A 139 10.19 2.07 1.62
CA GLY A 139 11.54 2.11 1.06
C GLY A 139 11.67 3.02 -0.17
N LEU A 140 11.12 2.60 -1.31
CA LEU A 140 11.23 3.35 -2.59
C LEU A 140 10.09 4.35 -2.83
N ALA A 141 9.05 4.27 -2.02
CA ALA A 141 7.86 5.10 -2.11
C ALA A 141 7.35 5.37 -0.68
N ALA A 142 6.70 6.50 -0.46
CA ALA A 142 6.11 6.80 0.84
C ALA A 142 4.83 7.64 0.69
N VAL A 143 3.93 7.50 1.65
CA VAL A 143 2.76 8.37 1.82
C VAL A 143 3.03 9.34 2.96
N CYS A 144 2.81 10.62 2.72
CA CYS A 144 3.05 11.70 3.64
C CYS A 144 1.72 12.28 4.12
N ILE A 145 1.64 12.59 5.41
CA ILE A 145 0.45 13.14 6.06
C ILE A 145 0.89 14.33 6.91
N SER A 146 0.28 15.49 6.70
CA SER A 146 0.49 16.67 7.56
C SER A 146 -0.43 16.63 8.78
N GLY A 147 -0.08 17.35 9.84
CA GLY A 147 -0.98 17.55 10.99
C GLY A 147 -2.33 18.18 10.66
N GLU A 148 -2.39 19.01 9.62
CA GLU A 148 -3.64 19.60 9.14
C GLU A 148 -4.50 18.65 8.30
N GLY A 149 -4.10 17.38 8.13
CA GLY A 149 -4.86 16.36 7.41
C GLY A 149 -4.59 16.27 5.90
N LEU A 150 -3.62 17.01 5.34
CA LEU A 150 -3.22 16.82 3.94
C LEU A 150 -2.54 15.46 3.75
N ILE A 151 -3.06 14.64 2.84
CA ILE A 151 -2.52 13.31 2.49
C ILE A 151 -2.02 13.32 1.04
N TYR A 152 -0.74 13.02 0.84
CA TYR A 152 -0.06 13.12 -0.46
C TYR A 152 1.09 12.09 -0.60
N ALA A 153 1.55 11.86 -1.82
CA ALA A 153 2.76 11.07 -2.04
C ALA A 153 3.99 11.89 -1.61
N CYS A 154 4.88 11.28 -0.82
CA CYS A 154 6.12 11.95 -0.42
C CYS A 154 7.00 12.28 -1.65
N PRO A 155 7.70 13.42 -1.63
CA PRO A 155 8.67 13.78 -2.66
C PRO A 155 9.91 12.88 -2.65
#